data_AF-A0A9X3XNS9-F1
#
_entry.id   AF-A0A9X3XNS9-F1
#
_cell.length_a   1.000
_cell.length_b   1.000
_cell.length_c   1.000
_cell.angle_alpha   90.00
_cell.angle_beta   90.00
_cell.angle_gamma   90.00
#
_symmetry.space_group_name_H-M   'P 1'
#
loop_
_entity.id
_entity.type
_entity.pdbx_description
1 polymer ?
#
loop_
_entity_poly.entity_id
_entity_poly.type
_entity_poly.pdbx_seq_one_letter_code
_entity_poly.pdbx_strand_id
1 'polypeptide(L)' 'HFNQGQKWSKEDTDYLINWYHIVGVEEMSLALGRSEQTIFEKVCKLRRKGIMPKGKNSYNLRLLRLDDKETIIA' A
#
# COMPACT_ATOMS: atom_id res chain seq x y z
N HIS A 1 5.89 13.32 7.56
CA HIS A 1 6.24 12.70 6.27
C HIS A 1 7.22 13.59 5.52
N PHE A 2 8.42 13.08 5.22
CA PHE A 2 9.52 13.88 4.64
C PHE A 2 9.46 14.02 3.11
N ASN A 3 8.64 13.21 2.42
CA ASN A 3 8.46 13.24 0.96
C ASN A 3 7.19 13.98 0.51
N GLN A 4 6.66 14.88 1.34
CA GLN A 4 5.48 15.69 1.00
C GLN A 4 5.79 16.64 -0.17
N GLY A 5 4.87 16.73 -1.13
CA GLY A 5 5.01 17.59 -2.32
C GLY A 5 6.06 17.13 -3.35
N GLN A 6 6.84 16.10 -3.06
CA GLN A 6 7.83 15.56 -4.01
C GLN A 6 7.14 14.76 -5.12
N LYS A 7 7.73 14.78 -6.33
CA LYS A 7 7.28 13.94 -7.45
C LYS A 7 7.43 12.46 -7.11
N TRP A 8 6.60 11.62 -7.71
CA TRP A 8 6.73 10.16 -7.61
C TRP A 8 7.86 9.69 -8.52
N SER A 9 8.86 9.03 -7.95
CA SER A 9 9.86 8.31 -8.74
C SER A 9 9.23 7.08 -9.39
N LYS A 10 9.96 6.48 -10.32
CA LYS A 10 9.53 5.22 -10.94
C LYS A 10 9.57 4.12 -9.88
N GLU A 11 10.63 4.10 -9.09
CA GLU A 11 10.89 3.15 -8.02
C GLU A 11 9.80 3.19 -6.94
N ASP A 12 9.40 4.40 -6.49
CA ASP A 12 8.29 4.59 -5.54
C ASP A 12 6.97 4.03 -6.11
N THR A 13 6.75 4.25 -7.41
CA THR A 13 5.51 3.83 -8.08
C THR A 13 5.47 2.31 -8.24
N ASP A 14 6.58 1.69 -8.66
CA ASP A 14 6.71 0.25 -8.81
C ASP A 14 6.59 -0.45 -7.45
N TYR A 15 7.24 0.11 -6.42
CA TYR A 15 7.13 -0.38 -5.05
C TYR A 15 5.68 -0.35 -4.55
N LEU A 16 4.98 0.78 -4.73
CA LEU A 16 3.57 0.91 -4.36
C LEU A 16 2.68 -0.13 -5.07
N ILE A 17 2.88 -0.34 -6.37
CA ILE A 17 2.08 -1.30 -7.16
C ILE A 17 2.26 -2.73 -6.62
N ASN A 18 3.51 -3.10 -6.33
CA ASN A 18 3.85 -4.45 -5.91
C ASN A 18 3.42 -4.76 -4.47
N TRP A 19 3.51 -3.80 -3.55
CA TRP A 19 3.37 -4.07 -2.11
C TRP A 19 2.06 -3.61 -1.48
N TYR A 20 1.36 -2.62 -2.04
CA TYR A 20 0.19 -2.02 -1.41
C TYR A 20 -0.92 -3.04 -1.09
N HIS A 21 -1.07 -4.09 -1.90
CA HIS A 21 -2.08 -5.12 -1.67
C HIS A 21 -1.73 -6.11 -0.53
N ILE A 22 -0.47 -6.12 -0.10
CA ILE A 22 0.06 -7.01 0.95
C ILE A 22 0.01 -6.29 2.28
N VAL A 23 0.56 -5.07 2.35
CA VAL A 23 0.81 -4.36 3.62
C VAL A 23 -0.13 -3.17 3.85
N GLY A 24 -0.85 -2.71 2.83
CA GLY A 24 -1.85 -1.64 2.97
C GLY A 24 -1.29 -0.22 3.01
N VAL A 25 -2.16 0.73 3.35
CA VAL A 25 -1.89 2.18 3.20
C VAL A 25 -1.00 2.74 4.31
N GLU A 26 -1.12 2.24 5.53
CA GLU A 26 -0.36 2.70 6.71
C GLU A 26 1.12 2.36 6.56
N GLU A 27 1.44 1.10 6.28
CA GLU A 27 2.81 0.64 6.02
C GLU A 27 3.44 1.35 4.81
N MET A 28 2.66 1.56 3.74
CA MET A 28 3.12 2.32 2.57
C MET A 28 3.40 3.80 2.89
N SER A 29 2.61 4.40 3.77
CA SER A 29 2.78 5.78 4.23
C SER A 29 4.11 5.96 4.99
N LEU A 30 4.44 4.98 5.84
CA LEU A 30 5.72 4.92 6.55
C LEU A 30 6.89 4.68 5.58
N ALA A 31 6.82 3.64 4.75
CA ALA A 31 7.90 3.24 3.85
C ALA A 31 8.24 4.32 2.81
N LEU A 32 7.24 4.97 2.22
CA LEU A 32 7.43 5.98 1.18
C LEU A 32 7.55 7.40 1.77
N GLY A 33 7.38 7.55 3.09
CA GLY A 33 7.49 8.83 3.77
C GLY A 33 6.47 9.87 3.27
N ARG A 34 5.26 9.43 2.89
CA ARG A 34 4.15 10.26 2.37
C ARG A 34 2.89 10.01 3.18
N SER A 35 1.96 10.97 3.26
CA SER A 35 0.71 10.73 3.99
C SER A 35 -0.12 9.62 3.36
N GLU A 36 -0.86 8.89 4.20
CA GLU A 36 -1.82 7.86 3.77
C GLU A 36 -2.78 8.36 2.69
N GLN A 37 -3.28 9.60 2.83
CA GLN A 37 -4.12 10.22 1.82
C GLN A 37 -3.42 10.32 0.45
N THR A 38 -2.16 10.74 0.42
CA THR A 38 -1.37 10.84 -0.82
C THR A 38 -1.16 9.47 -1.46
N ILE A 39 -0.88 8.46 -0.63
CA ILE A 39 -0.78 7.06 -1.08
C ILE A 39 -2.10 6.60 -1.69
N PHE A 40 -3.21 6.80 -0.98
CA PHE A 40 -4.55 6.39 -1.41
C PHE A 40 -4.94 7.05 -2.73
N GLU A 41 -4.73 8.37 -2.86
CA GLU A 41 -4.99 9.10 -4.09
C GLU A 41 -4.16 8.58 -5.27
N LYS A 42 -2.88 8.27 -5.05
CA LYS A 42 -2.00 7.69 -6.07
C LYS A 42 -2.51 6.31 -6.49
N VAL A 43 -2.85 5.43 -5.55
CA VAL A 43 -3.42 4.10 -5.84
C VAL A 43 -4.71 4.23 -6.66
N CYS A 44 -5.60 5.14 -6.28
CA CYS A 44 -6.83 5.38 -7.04
C CYS A 44 -6.55 5.81 -8.48
N LYS A 45 -5.58 6.72 -8.69
CA LYS A 45 -5.16 7.14 -10.02
C LYS A 45 -4.57 5.99 -10.84
N LEU A 46 -3.70 5.16 -10.24
CA LEU A 46 -3.09 4.02 -10.91
C LEU A 46 -4.10 2.94 -11.29
N ARG A 47 -5.05 2.64 -10.39
CA ARG A 47 -6.15 1.70 -10.66
C ARG A 47 -7.09 2.20 -11.74
N ARG A 48 -7.41 3.50 -11.76
CA ARG A 48 -8.22 4.11 -12.83
C ARG A 48 -7.53 4.00 -14.19
N LYS A 49 -6.20 4.08 -14.23
CA LYS A 49 -5.39 3.89 -15.44
C LYS A 49 -5.22 2.41 -15.85
N GLY A 50 -5.69 1.46 -15.05
CA GLY A 50 -5.49 0.02 -15.30
C GLY A 50 -4.06 -0.48 -15.05
N ILE A 51 -3.17 0.36 -14.51
CA ILE A 51 -1.76 0.02 -14.24
C ILE A 51 -1.67 -0.86 -12.99
N MET A 52 -2.50 -0.56 -11.99
CA MET A 52 -2.53 -1.29 -10.74
C MET A 52 -3.81 -2.12 -10.65
N PRO A 53 -3.74 -3.40 -10.26
CA PRO A 53 -4.93 -4.21 -10.09
C PRO A 53 -5.84 -3.64 -9.00
N LYS A 54 -7.16 -3.76 -9.19
CA LYS A 54 -8.11 -3.51 -8.12
C LYS A 54 -7.89 -4.58 -7.05
N GLY A 55 -7.82 -4.16 -5.79
CA GLY A 55 -7.84 -5.11 -4.68
C GLY A 55 -9.13 -5.92 -4.76
N LYS A 56 -9.07 -7.20 -4.42
CA LYS A 56 -10.28 -7.99 -4.17
C LYS A 56 -10.96 -7.34 -2.94
N ASN A 57 -12.09 -6.65 -3.12
CA ASN A 57 -12.91 -6.16 -2.00
C ASN A 57 -13.25 -7.38 -1.08
N SER A 58 -13.49 -7.32 0.22
CA SER A 58 -14.05 -6.25 1.05
C SER A 58 -13.91 -6.61 2.53
N TYR A 59 -13.08 -5.93 3.32
CA TYR A 59 -13.37 -5.70 4.74
C TYR A 59 -12.57 -4.51 5.28
N ASN A 60 -13.24 -3.71 6.10
CA ASN A 60 -12.61 -2.69 6.94
C ASN A 60 -11.50 -3.37 7.77
N LEU A 61 -10.24 -3.21 7.37
CA LEU A 61 -9.07 -3.72 8.09
C LEU A 61 -8.79 -2.92 9.39
N ARG A 62 -9.83 -2.58 10.16
CA ARG A 62 -9.66 -2.22 11.58
C ARG A 62 -9.43 -3.46 12.45
N LEU A 63 -9.61 -4.66 11.91
CA LEU A 63 -9.28 -5.93 12.55
C LEU A 63 -8.64 -6.89 11.53
N LEU A 64 -7.33 -6.82 11.40
CA LEU A 64 -6.52 -8.00 11.12
C LEU A 64 -5.34 -7.95 12.08
N ARG A 65 -5.69 -8.27 13.33
CA ARG A 65 -4.72 -8.76 14.32
C ARG A 65 -4.01 -9.92 13.65
N LEU A 66 -2.68 -9.85 13.63
CA LEU A 66 -1.76 -10.85 13.09
C LEU A 66 -2.32 -12.26 13.33
N ASP A 67 -2.77 -12.93 12.27
CA ASP A 67 -2.80 -14.38 12.27
C ASP A 67 -1.36 -14.82 12.03
N ASP A 68 -0.55 -14.72 13.08
CA ASP A 68 0.71 -15.43 13.21
C ASP A 68 0.41 -16.93 13.18
N LYS A 69 0.25 -17.48 11.97
CA LYS A 69 0.46 -18.91 11.76
C LYS A 69 1.96 -19.13 11.80
N GLU A 70 2.49 -19.15 13.03
CA GLU A 70 3.71 -19.88 13.36
C GLU A 70 3.57 -21.29 12.77
N THR A 71 4.12 -21.46 11.57
CA THR A 71 4.36 -22.78 11.02
C THR A 71 5.70 -23.23 11.59
N ILE A 72 5.71 -23.54 12.88
CA ILE A 72 6.74 -24.42 13.44
C ILE A 72 6.39 -25.81 12.89
N ILE A 73 7.08 -26.23 11.83
CA ILE A 73 7.13 -27.65 11.47
C ILE A 73 8.08 -28.29 12.48
N ALA A 74 7.51 -29.01 13.45
CA ALA A 74 8.21 -29.95 14.30
C ALA A 74 8.26 -31.34 13.64
#